data_AF-A0A955B606-F1
#
_entry.id   AF-A0A955B606-F1
#
_cell.length_a   1.000
_cell.length_b   1.000
_cell.length_c   1.000
_cell.angle_alpha   90.00
_cell.angle_beta   90.00
_cell.angle_gamma   90.00
#
_symmetry.space_group_name_H-M   'P 1'
#
loop_
_entity.id
_entity.type
_entity.pdbx_description
1 polymer ?
#
loop_
_entity_poly.entity_id
_entity_poly.type
_entity_poly.pdbx_seq_one_letter_code
_entity_poly.pdbx_strand_id
1 'polypeptide(L)'
;MNAREEEQVARYLLEHPDELGVYLTQKRWAEVAALVRFARRDVSPELASTDPALYRSLREGITRFFLRGGGSLNLAELERLATSSPAP
;
A
#
# COMPACT_ATOMS: atom_id res chain seq x y z
N MET A 1 -6.68 -7.67 9.63
CA MET A 1 -5.95 -6.42 9.92
C MET A 1 -6.96 -5.33 10.23
N ASN A 2 -6.60 -4.43 11.14
CA ASN A 2 -7.32 -3.18 11.41
C ASN A 2 -6.74 -2.02 10.60
N ALA A 3 -7.43 -0.87 10.58
CA ALA A 3 -7.03 0.30 9.79
C ALA A 3 -5.61 0.83 10.10
N ARG A 4 -5.15 0.69 11.35
CA ARG A 4 -3.81 1.13 11.76
C ARG A 4 -2.72 0.21 11.22
N GLU A 5 -2.94 -1.10 11.26
CA GLU A 5 -2.03 -2.09 10.67
C GLU A 5 -1.94 -1.93 9.15
N GLU A 6 -3.08 -1.66 8.50
CA GLU A 6 -3.14 -1.40 7.05
C GLU A 6 -2.34 -0.17 6.66
N GLU A 7 -2.49 0.92 7.41
CA GLU A 7 -1.71 2.12 7.19
C GLU A 7 -0.21 1.87 7.41
N GLN A 8 0.16 1.16 8.48
CA GLN A 8 1.56 0.90 8.80
C GLN A 8 2.24 0.07 7.72
N VAL A 9 1.59 -0.99 7.22
CA VAL A 9 2.16 -1.82 6.16
C VAL A 9 2.21 -1.08 4.82
N ALA A 10 1.20 -0.26 4.51
CA ALA A 10 1.21 0.54 3.31
C ALA A 10 2.37 1.53 3.31
N ARG A 11 2.59 2.25 4.41
CA ARG A 11 3.71 3.18 4.56
C ARG A 11 5.05 2.46 4.42
N TYR A 12 5.22 1.32 5.09
CA TYR A 12 6.42 0.49 4.98
C TYR A 12 6.72 0.09 3.52
N LEU A 13 5.72 -0.40 2.78
CA LEU A 13 5.89 -0.82 1.38
C LEU A 13 6.10 0.35 0.41
N LEU A 14 5.64 1.57 0.75
CA LEU A 14 5.97 2.78 -0.01
C LEU A 14 7.43 3.21 0.20
N GLU A 15 7.96 3.03 1.41
CA GLU A 15 9.36 3.32 1.75
C GLU A 15 10.32 2.24 1.21
N HIS A 16 9.86 0.99 1.16
CA HIS A 16 10.63 -0.17 0.71
C HIS A 16 9.95 -0.84 -0.50
N PRO A 17 9.94 -0.21 -1.68
CA PRO A 17 9.19 -0.72 -2.83
C PRO A 17 9.69 -2.07 -3.35
N ASP A 18 10.91 -2.47 -3.00
CA ASP A 18 11.49 -3.77 -3.39
C ASP A 18 10.89 -4.94 -2.57
N GLU A 19 10.36 -4.66 -1.37
CA GLU A 19 9.65 -5.66 -0.53
C GLU A 19 8.29 -6.06 -1.13
N LEU A 20 7.71 -5.24 -2.01
CA LEU A 20 6.44 -5.56 -2.66
C LEU A 20 6.53 -6.89 -3.43
N GLY A 21 7.66 -7.17 -4.09
CA GLY A 21 7.87 -8.44 -4.80
C GLY A 21 7.88 -9.65 -3.86
N VAL A 22 8.43 -9.47 -2.65
CA VAL A 22 8.43 -10.49 -1.60
C VAL A 22 7.00 -10.76 -1.12
N TYR A 23 6.22 -9.71 -0.84
CA TYR A 23 4.84 -9.84 -0.38
C TYR A 23 3.93 -10.51 -1.42
N LEU A 24 4.11 -10.17 -2.71
CA LEU A 24 3.42 -10.84 -3.81
C LEU A 24 3.78 -12.32 -3.90
N THR A 25 5.07 -12.65 -3.75
CA THR A 25 5.56 -14.04 -3.79
C THR A 25 5.05 -14.87 -2.61
N GLN A 26 5.03 -14.27 -1.41
CA GLN A 26 4.50 -14.89 -0.19
C GLN A 26 2.97 -14.91 -0.12
N LYS A 27 2.28 -14.42 -1.16
CA LYS A 27 0.82 -14.38 -1.21
C LYS A 27 0.19 -13.60 -0.04
N ARG A 28 0.88 -12.56 0.43
CA ARG A 28 0.41 -11.66 1.51
C ARG A 28 -0.62 -10.67 0.96
N TRP A 29 -1.73 -11.21 0.45
CA TRP A 29 -2.71 -10.46 -0.33
C TRP A 29 -3.39 -9.35 0.47
N ALA A 30 -3.59 -9.54 1.77
CA ALA A 30 -4.20 -8.54 2.64
C ALA A 30 -3.33 -7.28 2.73
N GLU A 31 -2.02 -7.46 2.90
CA GLU A 31 -1.05 -6.38 2.98
C GLU A 31 -0.85 -5.68 1.63
N VAL A 32 -0.83 -6.43 0.53
CA VAL A 32 -0.78 -5.85 -0.82
C VAL A 32 -2.07 -5.07 -1.11
N ALA A 33 -3.24 -5.59 -0.71
CA ALA A 33 -4.51 -4.87 -0.82
C ALA A 33 -4.50 -3.57 0.02
N ALA A 34 -3.95 -3.61 1.22
CA ALA A 34 -3.80 -2.44 2.08
C ALA A 34 -2.94 -1.34 1.42
N LEU A 35 -1.80 -1.71 0.83
CA LEU A 35 -0.97 -0.79 0.04
C LEU A 35 -1.74 -0.17 -1.13
N VAL A 36 -2.41 -0.99 -1.94
CA VAL A 36 -3.17 -0.52 -3.11
C VAL A 36 -4.30 0.42 -2.68
N ARG A 37 -5.02 0.09 -1.60
CA ARG A 37 -6.09 0.92 -1.05
C ARG A 37 -5.55 2.26 -0.55
N PHE A 38 -4.44 2.25 0.18
CA PHE A 38 -3.79 3.45 0.67
C PHE A 38 -3.34 4.34 -0.49
N ALA A 39 -2.64 3.77 -1.47
CA ALA A 39 -2.17 4.51 -2.65
C ALA A 39 -3.31 5.11 -3.48
N ARG A 40 -4.46 4.43 -3.57
CA ARG A 40 -5.67 4.94 -4.27
C ARG A 40 -6.40 6.04 -3.50
N ARG A 41 -6.38 6.03 -2.17
CA ARG A 41 -6.98 7.10 -1.34
C ARG A 41 -6.13 8.37 -1.32
N ASP A 42 -4.86 8.24 -1.68
CA ASP A 42 -3.87 9.31 -1.65
C ASP A 42 -3.57 9.85 -0.22
N VAL A 43 -2.64 10.78 -0.12
CA VAL A 43 -2.25 11.40 1.15
C VAL A 43 -3.22 12.54 1.48
N SER A 44 -3.68 12.61 2.74
CA SER A 44 -4.54 13.71 3.17
C SER A 44 -3.87 15.07 2.92
N PRO A 45 -4.56 16.03 2.27
CA PRO A 45 -4.01 17.35 1.99
C PRO A 45 -3.76 18.17 3.26
N GLU A 46 -4.47 17.89 4.36
CA GLU A 46 -4.23 18.54 5.65
C GLU A 46 -2.81 18.28 6.18
N LEU A 47 -2.24 17.12 5.82
CA LEU A 47 -0.87 16.76 6.18
C LEU A 47 0.16 17.67 5.51
N ALA A 48 -0.15 18.27 4.36
CA ALA A 48 0.73 19.23 3.72
C ALA A 48 0.96 20.49 4.58
N SER A 49 0.02 20.81 5.48
CA SER A 49 0.11 21.96 6.39
C SER A 49 0.70 21.58 7.75
N THR A 50 0.39 20.39 8.27
CA THR A 50 0.83 19.96 9.62
C THR A 50 2.19 19.27 9.61
N ASP A 51 2.51 18.51 8.56
CA ASP A 51 3.81 17.87 8.35
C ASP A 51 4.16 17.79 6.84
N PRO A 52 4.69 18.89 6.27
CA PRO A 52 5.01 18.95 4.84
C PRO A 52 6.12 17.99 4.41
N ALA A 53 6.95 17.52 5.33
CA ALA A 53 8.02 16.56 5.02
C ALA A 53 7.40 15.17 4.83
N LEU A 54 6.57 14.74 5.79
CA LEU A 54 5.85 13.47 5.70
C LEU A 54 4.92 13.44 4.48
N TYR A 55 4.17 14.52 4.22
CA TYR A 55 3.30 14.61 3.04
C TYR A 55 4.07 14.36 1.73
N ARG A 56 5.23 15.01 1.57
CA ARG A 56 6.07 14.86 0.37
C ARG A 56 6.61 13.44 0.23
N SER A 57 7.14 12.86 1.31
CA SER A 57 7.67 11.48 1.28
C SER A 57 6.59 10.47 0.90
N LEU A 58 5.40 10.58 1.47
CA LEU A 58 4.29 9.67 1.16
C LEU A 58 3.80 9.86 -0.29
N ARG A 59 3.63 11.10 -0.76
CA ARG A 59 3.24 11.39 -2.16
C ARG A 59 4.27 10.86 -3.15
N GLU A 60 5.55 11.02 -2.85
CA GLU A 60 6.64 10.49 -3.66
C GLU A 60 6.60 8.96 -3.70
N GLY A 61 6.42 8.30 -2.55
CA GLY A 61 6.25 6.85 -2.47
C GLY A 61 5.08 6.35 -3.33
N ILE A 62 3.92 6.98 -3.20
CA ILE A 62 2.72 6.65 -4.00
C ILE A 62 3.00 6.83 -5.49
N THR A 63 3.66 7.91 -5.87
CA THR A 63 4.05 8.18 -7.26
C THR A 63 4.95 7.07 -7.79
N ARG A 64 6.01 6.70 -7.05
CA ARG A 64 6.92 5.60 -7.43
C ARG A 64 6.18 4.27 -7.54
N PHE A 65 5.26 3.97 -6.63
CA PHE A 65 4.43 2.77 -6.68
C PHE A 65 3.65 2.67 -8.00
N PHE A 66 2.99 3.76 -8.41
CA PHE A 66 2.26 3.77 -9.69
C PHE A 66 3.19 3.70 -10.90
N LEU A 67 4.33 4.42 -10.88
CA LEU A 67 5.33 4.35 -11.96
C LEU A 67 5.92 2.95 -12.15
N ARG A 68 6.02 2.16 -11.07
CA ARG A 68 6.47 0.76 -11.11
C ARG A 68 5.36 -0.24 -11.50
N GLY A 69 4.20 0.24 -11.97
CA GLY A 69 3.10 -0.62 -12.41
C GLY A 69 2.12 -1.03 -11.30
N GLY A 70 2.22 -0.44 -10.10
CA GLY A 70 1.28 -0.70 -9.00
C GLY A 70 -0.18 -0.39 -9.36
N GLY A 71 -0.42 0.46 -10.36
CA GLY A 71 -1.75 0.75 -10.90
C GLY A 71 -2.42 -0.43 -11.61
N SER A 72 -1.64 -1.43 -12.05
CA SER A 72 -2.16 -2.64 -12.69
C SER A 72 -2.71 -3.67 -11.70
N LEU A 73 -2.48 -3.48 -10.39
CA LEU A 73 -2.99 -4.38 -9.35
C LEU A 73 -4.50 -4.20 -9.17
N ASN A 74 -5.25 -5.30 -9.32
CA ASN A 74 -6.69 -5.31 -9.12
C ASN A 74 -7.03 -5.48 -7.63
N LEU A 75 -7.40 -4.38 -6.98
CA LEU A 75 -7.75 -4.36 -5.55
C LEU A 75 -8.85 -5.38 -5.20
N ALA A 76 -9.91 -5.47 -5.99
CA ALA A 76 -11.03 -6.37 -5.69
C ALA A 76 -10.59 -7.85 -5.72
N GLU A 77 -9.69 -8.19 -6.65
CA GLU A 77 -9.12 -9.54 -6.72
C GLU A 77 -8.19 -9.83 -5.54
N LEU A 78 -7.35 -8.86 -5.14
CA LEU A 78 -6.47 -8.99 -3.97
C LEU A 78 -7.30 -9.18 -2.68
N GLU A 79 -8.38 -8.43 -2.51
CA GLU A 79 -9.30 -8.58 -1.38
C GLU A 79 -9.98 -9.95 -1.38
N ARG A 80 -10.43 -10.42 -2.55
CA ARG A 80 -10.99 -11.77 -2.71
C ARG A 80 -9.98 -12.85 -2.34
N LEU A 81 -8.74 -12.74 -2.80
CA LEU A 81 -7.66 -13.68 -2.50
C LEU A 81 -7.27 -13.65 -1.02
N ALA A 82 -7.26 -12.47 -0.39
CA ALA A 82 -7.02 -12.33 1.04
C ALA A 82 -8.09 -13.04 1.89
N THR A 83 -9.33 -13.05 1.43
CA THR A 83 -10.45 -13.70 2.12
C THR A 83 -10.53 -15.20 1.83
N SER A 84 -10.07 -15.62 0.64
CA SER A 84 -10.14 -17.03 0.17
C SER A 84 -8.91 -17.86 0.53
N SER A 85 -7.80 -17.20 0.89
CA SER A 85 -6.59 -17.87 1.36
C SER A 85 -6.61 -17.88 2.89
N PRO A 86 -7.06 -18.96 3.57
CA PRO A 86 -6.69 -19.12 4.97
C PRO A 86 -5.17 -19.17 5.01
N ALA A 87 -4.56 -18.25 5.76
CA ALA A 87 -3.14 -18.33 6.06
C ALA A 87 -2.83 -19.71 6.67
N PRO A 88 -1.70 -20.34 6.33
CA PRO A 88 -1.27 -21.60 6.97
C PRO A 88 -1.05 -21.43 8.47
#